data_AF-A0A2D3VWD4-F1
#
_entry.id   AF-A0A2D3VWD4-F1
#
_cell.length_a   1.000
_cell.length_b   1.000
_cell.length_c   1.000
_cell.angle_alpha   90.00
_cell.angle_beta   90.00
_cell.angle_gamma   90.00
#
_symmetry.space_group_name_H-M   'P 1'
#
loop_
_entity.id
_entity.type
_entity.pdbx_description
1 polymer ?
#
loop_
_entity_poly.entity_id
_entity_poly.type
_entity_poly.pdbx_seq_one_letter_code
_entity_poly.pdbx_strand_id
1 'polypeptide(L)'
;MSIPTHDEIRVLALKLLKENGILKLKDFEAPLAKGFNLTHDELIKMYDSGNGPVFYDRISWALSYLNMAGLTKKPKRAYLR
;
A
#
# COMPACT_ATOMS: atom_id res chain seq x y z
N MET A 1 13.38 10.31 -4.93
CA MET A 1 14.02 9.07 -4.44
C MET A 1 13.47 7.93 -5.29
N SER A 2 13.69 6.66 -4.99
CA SER A 2 12.96 5.59 -5.69
C SER A 2 11.61 5.40 -5.01
N ILE A 3 10.54 5.23 -5.79
CA ILE A 3 9.25 4.76 -5.26
C ILE A 3 9.54 3.47 -4.48
N PRO A 4 9.01 3.27 -3.26
CA PRO A 4 9.28 2.09 -2.45
C PRO A 4 8.68 0.85 -3.11
N THR A 5 9.37 -0.28 -3.01
CA THR A 5 8.90 -1.60 -3.43
C THR A 5 7.76 -2.09 -2.54
N HIS A 6 7.04 -3.13 -2.99
CA HIS A 6 5.98 -3.71 -2.18
C HIS A 6 6.49 -4.28 -0.85
N ASP A 7 7.75 -4.75 -0.78
CA ASP A 7 8.34 -5.33 0.43
C ASP A 7 8.56 -4.27 1.50
N GLU A 8 9.10 -3.12 1.11
CA GLU A 8 9.35 -1.98 2.01
C GLU A 8 8.03 -1.44 2.60
N ILE A 9 6.94 -1.45 1.81
CA ILE A 9 5.62 -0.97 2.24
C ILE A 9 5.02 -1.82 3.38
N ARG A 10 5.31 -3.12 3.44
CA ARG A 10 4.61 -4.08 4.33
C ARG A 10 4.66 -3.67 5.81
N VAL A 11 5.83 -3.23 6.29
CA VAL A 11 6.03 -2.90 7.72
C VAL A 11 5.17 -1.71 8.14
N LEU A 12 5.19 -0.63 7.34
CA LEU A 12 4.36 0.54 7.58
C LEU A 12 2.87 0.24 7.41
N ALA A 13 2.49 -0.59 6.45
CA ALA A 13 1.10 -1.01 6.26
C ALA A 13 0.55 -1.78 7.47
N LEU A 14 1.33 -2.70 8.05
CA LEU A 14 0.96 -3.40 9.29
C LEU A 14 0.81 -2.45 10.47
N LYS A 15 1.71 -1.46 10.60
CA LYS A 15 1.62 -0.45 11.64
C LYS A 15 0.32 0.37 11.53
N LEU A 16 -0.05 0.78 10.32
CA LEU A 16 -1.30 1.50 10.07
C LEU A 16 -2.54 0.67 10.42
N LEU A 17 -2.53 -0.63 10.09
CA LEU A 17 -3.61 -1.54 10.48
C LEU A 17 -3.69 -1.70 12.00
N LYS A 18 -2.55 -1.82 12.69
CA LYS A 18 -2.51 -1.91 14.16
C LYS A 18 -3.09 -0.66 14.83
N GLU A 19 -2.85 0.52 14.25
CA GLU A 19 -3.32 1.80 14.80
C GLU A 19 -4.80 2.09 14.50
N ASN A 20 -5.28 1.72 13.30
CA ASN A 20 -6.62 2.10 12.82
C ASN A 20 -7.62 0.92 12.79
N GLY A 21 -7.17 -0.31 13.02
CA GLY A 21 -7.98 -1.52 12.97
C GLY A 21 -8.30 -1.95 11.53
N ILE A 22 -9.36 -1.39 10.95
CA ILE A 22 -9.83 -1.77 9.61
C ILE A 22 -9.64 -0.61 8.64
N LEU A 23 -8.90 -0.84 7.57
CA LEU A 23 -8.64 0.15 6.53
C LEU A 23 -9.00 -0.38 5.15
N LYS A 24 -9.41 0.51 4.24
CA LYS A 24 -9.54 0.19 2.82
C LYS A 24 -8.20 0.38 2.14
N LEU A 25 -7.98 -0.30 1.01
CA LEU A 25 -6.79 -0.16 0.17
C LEU A 25 -6.42 1.31 -0.12
N LYS A 26 -7.42 2.15 -0.46
CA LYS A 26 -7.21 3.59 -0.73
C LYS A 26 -6.77 4.38 0.50
N ASP A 27 -7.16 3.95 1.70
CA ASP A 27 -6.84 4.65 2.95
C ASP A 27 -5.35 4.49 3.32
N PHE A 28 -4.62 3.56 2.69
CA PHE A 28 -3.18 3.38 2.87
C PHE A 28 -2.34 4.37 2.06
N GLU A 29 -2.84 4.88 0.94
CA GLU A 29 -2.04 5.64 -0.02
C GLU A 29 -1.45 6.92 0.60
N ALA A 30 -2.28 7.77 1.18
CA ALA A 30 -1.85 9.02 1.81
C ALA A 30 -0.86 8.82 2.99
N PRO A 31 -1.15 7.96 4.00
CA PRO A 31 -0.22 7.79 5.11
C PRO A 31 1.08 7.09 4.70
N LEU A 32 1.05 6.14 3.76
CA LEU A 32 2.27 5.52 3.25
C LEU A 32 3.09 6.50 2.42
N ALA A 33 2.47 7.30 1.55
CA ALA A 33 3.16 8.34 0.79
C ALA A 33 3.89 9.33 1.71
N LYS A 34 3.23 9.75 2.80
CA LYS A 34 3.84 10.58 3.84
C LYS A 34 4.99 9.85 4.55
N GLY A 35 4.81 8.58 4.88
CA GLY A 35 5.83 7.76 5.55
C GLY A 35 7.11 7.55 4.73
N PHE A 36 6.97 7.45 3.41
CA PHE A 36 8.09 7.32 2.47
C PHE A 36 8.54 8.66 1.86
N ASN A 37 7.94 9.77 2.29
CA ASN A 37 8.23 11.12 1.82
C ASN A 37 8.16 11.24 0.28
N LEU A 38 7.13 10.64 -0.32
CA LEU A 38 6.91 10.66 -1.76
C LEU A 38 6.42 12.02 -2.23
N THR A 39 6.95 12.44 -3.36
CA THR A 39 6.51 13.63 -4.10
C THR A 39 5.20 13.35 -4.85
N HIS A 40 4.52 14.43 -5.27
CA HIS A 40 3.31 14.31 -6.08
C HIS A 40 3.57 13.55 -7.39
N ASP A 41 4.68 13.84 -8.06
CA ASP A 41 5.06 13.18 -9.32
C ASP A 41 5.30 11.67 -9.14
N GLU A 42 5.90 11.27 -8.01
CA GLU A 42 6.09 9.86 -7.66
C GLU A 42 4.76 9.15 -7.36
N LEU A 43 3.80 9.85 -6.74
CA LEU A 43 2.47 9.32 -6.44
C LEU A 43 1.64 9.06 -7.70
N ILE A 44 1.65 9.99 -8.65
CA ILE A 44 0.88 9.90 -9.89
C ILE A 44 1.62 9.15 -11.00
N LYS A 45 2.85 8.67 -10.74
CA LYS A 45 3.65 7.96 -11.73
C LYS A 45 2.93 6.69 -12.19
N MET A 46 2.67 6.61 -13.49
CA MET A 46 2.09 5.44 -14.15
C MET A 46 3.20 4.51 -14.63
N TYR A 47 2.90 3.22 -14.74
CA TYR A 47 3.76 2.32 -15.52
C TYR A 47 3.76 2.73 -17.00
N ASP A 48 4.87 2.50 -17.71
CA ASP A 48 4.97 2.76 -19.16
C ASP A 48 3.93 1.96 -19.96
N SER A 49 3.47 0.83 -19.42
CA SER A 49 2.40 0.01 -20.00
C SER A 49 0.99 0.58 -19.82
N GLY A 50 0.80 1.63 -19.01
CA GLY A 50 -0.50 2.22 -18.70
C GLY A 50 -1.34 1.43 -17.68
N ASN A 51 -0.80 0.37 -17.07
CA ASN A 51 -1.54 -0.51 -16.14
C ASN A 51 -1.89 0.10 -14.77
N GLY A 52 -1.80 1.42 -14.63
CA GLY A 52 -2.16 2.16 -13.43
C GLY A 52 -0.97 2.76 -12.68
N PRO A 53 -1.23 3.43 -11.54
CA PRO A 53 -0.20 4.09 -10.76
C PRO A 53 0.73 3.09 -10.10
N VAL A 54 2.03 3.29 -10.27
CA VAL A 54 3.07 2.38 -9.77
C VAL A 54 2.97 2.21 -8.26
N PHE A 55 2.80 3.31 -7.52
CA PHE A 55 2.76 3.25 -6.06
C PHE A 55 1.51 2.53 -5.55
N TYR A 56 0.34 2.82 -6.13
CA TYR A 56 -0.92 2.17 -5.77
C TYR A 56 -0.88 0.64 -5.99
N ASP A 57 -0.30 0.21 -7.12
CA ASP A 57 -0.09 -1.20 -7.42
C ASP A 57 0.82 -1.88 -6.38
N ARG A 58 1.92 -1.23 -5.99
CA ARG A 58 2.83 -1.76 -4.96
C ARG A 58 2.18 -1.88 -3.59
N ILE A 59 1.28 -0.97 -3.22
CA ILE A 59 0.46 -1.11 -2.02
C ILE A 59 -0.42 -2.36 -2.14
N SER A 60 -1.12 -2.54 -3.27
CA SER A 60 -1.97 -3.71 -3.50
C SER A 60 -1.22 -5.03 -3.36
N TRP A 61 0.00 -5.11 -3.90
CA TRP A 61 0.89 -6.26 -3.73
C TRP A 61 1.32 -6.46 -2.28
N ALA A 62 1.75 -5.39 -1.59
CA ALA A 62 2.14 -5.47 -0.18
C ALA A 62 1.02 -6.08 0.68
N LEU A 63 -0.21 -5.57 0.53
CA LEU A 63 -1.37 -6.06 1.27
C LEU A 63 -1.77 -7.49 0.89
N SER A 64 -1.57 -7.88 -0.37
CA SER A 64 -1.84 -9.25 -0.82
C SER A 64 -0.84 -10.24 -0.22
N TYR A 65 0.44 -9.90 -0.20
CA TYR A 65 1.46 -10.73 0.45
C TYR A 65 1.27 -10.83 1.96
N LEU A 66 0.91 -9.74 2.64
CA LEU A 66 0.59 -9.78 4.08
C LEU A 66 -0.59 -10.71 4.38
N ASN A 67 -1.63 -10.68 3.54
CA ASN A 67 -2.77 -11.58 3.67
C ASN A 67 -2.39 -13.04 3.37
N MET A 68 -1.56 -13.29 2.35
CA MET A 68 -1.05 -14.63 2.03
C MET A 68 -0.16 -15.20 3.15
N ALA A 69 0.59 -14.34 3.84
CA ALA A 69 1.39 -14.70 5.00
C ALA A 69 0.54 -14.90 6.29
N GLY A 70 -0.78 -14.70 6.22
CA GLY A 70 -1.68 -14.84 7.39
C GLY A 70 -1.58 -13.69 8.40
N LEU A 71 -0.89 -12.60 8.07
CA LEU A 71 -0.68 -11.46 8.97
C LEU A 71 -1.86 -10.47 8.99
N THR A 72 -2.72 -10.51 7.99
CA THR A 72 -3.92 -9.67 7.87
C THR A 72 -5.09 -10.52 7.40
N LYS A 73 -6.33 -10.09 7.68
CA LYS A 73 -7.55 -10.69 7.15
C LYS A 73 -8.26 -9.72 6.22
N LYS A 74 -8.89 -10.26 5.17
CA LYS A 74 -9.74 -9.49 4.24
C LYS A 74 -11.23 -9.76 4.53
N PRO A 75 -11.88 -9.02 5.44
CA PRO A 75 -13.29 -9.24 5.76
C PRO A 75 -14.23 -8.91 4.58
N LYS A 76 -13.81 -8.01 3.70
CA LYS A 76 -14.55 -7.58 2.50
C LYS A 76 -13.56 -7.18 1.41
N ARG A 77 -14.01 -7.18 0.14
CA ARG A 77 -13.18 -6.73 -0.99
C ARG A 77 -12.58 -5.35 -0.71
N ALA A 78 -11.27 -5.25 -0.83
CA ALA A 78 -10.46 -4.05 -0.57
C ALA A 78 -10.41 -3.55 0.89
N TYR A 79 -10.95 -4.29 1.86
CA TYR A 79 -10.79 -4.02 3.30
C TYR A 79 -9.77 -4.97 3.88
N LEU A 80 -8.87 -4.45 4.73
CA LEU A 80 -7.93 -5.24 5.52
C LEU A 80 -8.09 -4.95 7.01
N ARG A 81 -7.85 -5.98 7.81
CA ARG A 81 -7.83 -5.99 9.28
C ARG A 81 -6.59 -6.73 9.77
#